data_AF-A0A6S6U2G9-F1
#
_entry.id   AF-A0A6S6U2G9-F1
#
_cell.length_a   1.000
_cell.length_b   1.000
_cell.length_c   1.000
_cell.angle_alpha   90.00
_cell.angle_beta   90.00
_cell.angle_gamma   90.00
#
_symmetry.space_group_name_H-M   'P 1'
#
loop_
_entity.id
_entity.type
_entity.pdbx_description
1 polymer ?
#
loop_
_entity_poly.entity_id
_entity_poly.type
_entity_poly.pdbx_seq_one_letter_code
_entity_poly.pdbx_strand_id
1 'polypeptide(L)'
;YSAYKNVSGWPTWDPETESASLEGDFVVGAVGKIKPKGAPTSKIKLIEVTPNQSFTVECNLPLCKMLFVHELNKEEQGTKVINQVIFTGLLAPVFGRMIGNSINKSLPDSLRGLKEYIELDN
;
A
#
# COMPACT_ATOMS: atom_id res chain seq x y z
N TYR A 1 -11.22 5.63 2.02
CA TYR A 1 -10.49 5.49 3.30
C TYR A 1 -10.86 4.21 4.05
N SER A 2 -12.15 3.89 4.23
CA SER A 2 -12.61 2.65 4.89
C SER A 2 -12.01 1.37 4.29
N ALA A 3 -11.97 1.25 2.95
CA ALA A 3 -11.34 0.13 2.25
C ALA A 3 -9.86 -0.05 2.63
N TYR A 4 -9.11 1.06 2.74
CA TYR A 4 -7.72 1.03 3.19
C TYR A 4 -7.58 0.67 4.68
N LYS A 5 -8.46 1.22 5.53
CA LYS A 5 -8.45 0.92 6.98
C LYS A 5 -8.72 -0.56 7.26
N ASN A 6 -9.54 -1.22 6.44
CA ASN A 6 -9.80 -2.66 6.52
C ASN A 6 -8.65 -3.48 5.89
N VAL A 7 -7.52 -3.56 6.58
CA VAL A 7 -6.30 -4.21 6.07
C VAL A 7 -6.52 -5.68 5.69
N SER A 8 -7.27 -6.43 6.50
CA SER A 8 -7.61 -7.82 6.19
C SER A 8 -8.47 -8.00 4.94
N GLY A 9 -9.18 -6.93 4.53
CA GLY A 9 -9.98 -6.91 3.32
C GLY A 9 -9.20 -6.59 2.04
N TRP A 10 -7.92 -6.18 2.12
CA TRP A 10 -7.15 -5.83 0.92
C TRP A 10 -7.15 -6.90 -0.19
N PRO A 11 -7.04 -8.22 0.09
CA PRO A 11 -7.09 -9.24 -0.96
C PRO A 11 -8.39 -9.27 -1.79
N THR A 12 -9.48 -8.65 -1.32
CA THR A 12 -10.76 -8.66 -2.05
C THR A 12 -10.77 -7.70 -3.23
N TRP A 13 -9.93 -6.68 -3.20
CA TRP A 13 -9.89 -5.62 -4.23
C TRP A 13 -8.49 -5.41 -4.80
N ASP A 14 -7.43 -5.77 -4.09
CA ASP A 14 -6.06 -5.71 -4.60
C ASP A 14 -5.65 -7.08 -5.17
N PRO A 15 -5.63 -7.26 -6.49
CA PRO A 15 -5.26 -8.53 -7.11
C PRO A 15 -3.82 -8.93 -6.80
N GLU A 16 -2.97 -8.01 -6.36
CA GLU A 16 -1.56 -8.26 -6.05
C GLU A 16 -1.35 -8.76 -4.60
N THR A 17 -2.35 -8.59 -3.73
CA THR A 17 -2.27 -8.99 -2.33
C THR A 17 -2.90 -10.37 -2.12
N GLU A 18 -2.11 -11.33 -1.63
CA GLU A 18 -2.60 -12.66 -1.24
C GLU A 18 -3.20 -12.62 0.18
N SER A 19 -2.53 -11.94 1.11
CA SER A 19 -3.06 -11.69 2.45
C SER A 19 -2.43 -10.43 3.05
N ALA A 20 -3.19 -9.74 3.90
CA ALA A 20 -2.71 -8.60 4.67
C ALA A 20 -3.33 -8.62 6.06
N SER A 21 -2.58 -8.15 7.05
CA SER A 21 -3.02 -8.07 8.44
C SER A 21 -2.31 -6.94 9.17
N LEU A 22 -2.99 -6.35 10.14
CA LEU A 22 -2.46 -5.32 11.02
C LEU A 22 -2.72 -5.74 12.47
N GLU A 23 -1.76 -5.52 13.34
CA GLU A 23 -1.87 -5.74 14.77
C GLU A 23 -2.48 -4.49 15.41
N GLY A 24 -3.74 -4.59 15.84
CA GLY A 24 -4.47 -3.49 16.47
C GLY A 24 -5.05 -2.48 15.49
N ASP A 25 -5.18 -1.23 15.94
CA ASP A 25 -5.84 -0.17 15.17
C ASP A 25 -4.97 0.38 14.04
N PHE A 26 -5.63 0.92 13.01
CA PHE A 26 -4.99 1.61 11.88
C PHE A 26 -4.46 2.99 12.30
N VAL A 27 -3.33 3.00 13.03
CA VAL A 27 -2.68 4.20 13.57
C VAL A 27 -1.17 4.18 13.33
N VAL A 28 -0.53 5.35 13.42
CA VAL A 28 0.94 5.45 13.34
C VAL A 28 1.59 4.54 14.38
N GLY A 29 2.60 3.80 13.96
CA GLY A 29 3.31 2.84 14.79
C GLY A 29 2.75 1.42 14.72
N ALA A 30 1.52 1.22 14.24
CA ALA A 30 0.94 -0.10 14.06
C ALA A 30 1.80 -0.95 13.12
N VAL A 31 1.95 -2.22 13.48
CA VAL A 31 2.75 -3.19 12.73
C VAL A 31 1.85 -4.26 12.15
N GLY A 32 2.29 -4.88 11.07
CA GLY A 32 1.50 -5.88 10.39
C GLY A 32 2.33 -6.75 9.48
N LYS A 33 1.63 -7.52 8.66
CA LYS A 33 2.22 -8.37 7.64
C LYS A 33 1.43 -8.24 6.34
N ILE A 34 2.15 -8.20 5.23
CA ILE A 34 1.60 -8.29 3.89
C ILE A 34 2.27 -9.44 3.15
N LYS A 35 1.49 -10.22 2.43
CA LYS A 35 1.97 -11.24 1.50
C LYS A 35 1.45 -10.91 0.11
N PRO A 36 2.31 -10.39 -0.78
CA PRO A 36 1.96 -10.23 -2.18
C PRO A 36 1.95 -11.59 -2.89
N LYS A 37 1.20 -11.70 -3.99
CA LYS A 37 1.23 -12.91 -4.83
C LYS A 37 2.61 -13.12 -5.42
N GLY A 38 3.14 -14.35 -5.31
CA GLY A 38 4.45 -14.71 -5.85
C GLY A 38 5.66 -14.09 -5.12
N ALA A 39 5.45 -13.42 -3.97
CA ALA A 39 6.50 -12.79 -3.19
C ALA A 39 6.46 -13.23 -1.72
N PRO A 40 7.58 -13.13 -0.98
CA PRO A 40 7.60 -13.50 0.44
C PRO A 40 6.77 -12.54 1.30
N THR A 41 6.23 -13.06 2.41
CA THR A 41 5.57 -12.23 3.43
C THR A 41 6.55 -11.22 4.02
N SER A 42 6.16 -9.96 4.02
CA SER A 42 6.94 -8.84 4.54
C SER A 42 6.26 -8.25 5.78
N LYS A 43 7.07 -7.87 6.77
CA LYS A 43 6.60 -7.07 7.90
C LYS A 43 6.43 -5.63 7.45
N ILE A 44 5.32 -5.02 7.87
CA ILE A 44 4.99 -3.64 7.55
C ILE A 44 4.82 -2.81 8.82
N LYS A 45 5.00 -1.50 8.70
CA LYS A 45 4.70 -0.54 9.75
C LYS A 45 3.99 0.68 9.17
N LEU A 46 2.94 1.15 9.80
CA LEU A 46 2.34 2.45 9.47
C LEU A 46 3.21 3.55 10.06
N ILE A 47 3.80 4.39 9.22
CA ILE A 47 4.70 5.48 9.66
C ILE A 47 4.05 6.87 9.56
N GLU A 48 2.96 6.97 8.82
CA GLU A 48 2.14 8.17 8.69
C GLU A 48 0.68 7.70 8.51
N VAL A 49 -0.25 8.34 9.21
CA VAL A 49 -1.69 8.10 9.07
C VAL A 49 -2.40 9.43 9.34
N THR A 50 -3.00 9.99 8.31
CA THR A 50 -3.90 11.13 8.42
C THR A 50 -5.29 10.70 7.95
N PRO A 51 -6.26 10.56 8.87
CA PRO A 51 -7.58 10.03 8.53
C PRO A 51 -8.23 10.73 7.35
N ASN A 52 -8.74 9.93 6.41
CA ASN A 52 -9.37 10.36 5.15
C ASN A 52 -8.46 11.16 4.19
N GLN A 53 -7.15 11.24 4.43
CA GLN A 53 -6.24 12.03 3.61
C GLN A 53 -5.02 11.23 3.15
N SER A 54 -4.33 10.54 4.06
CA SER A 54 -3.13 9.80 3.68
C SER A 54 -2.79 8.69 4.65
N PHE A 55 -1.97 7.76 4.18
CA PHE A 55 -1.19 6.91 5.06
C PHE A 55 0.05 6.40 4.32
N THR A 56 1.11 6.12 5.08
CA THR A 56 2.34 5.55 4.54
C THR A 56 2.70 4.26 5.25
N VAL A 57 2.93 3.21 4.45
CA VAL A 57 3.39 1.89 4.90
C VAL A 57 4.89 1.77 4.64
N GLU A 58 5.68 1.50 5.68
CA GLU A 58 7.11 1.19 5.57
C GLU A 58 7.34 -0.33 5.56
N CYS A 59 8.09 -0.79 4.58
CA CYS A 59 8.67 -2.12 4.51
C CYS A 59 10.20 -2.01 4.66
N ASN A 60 10.78 -2.85 5.53
CA ASN A 60 12.23 -2.90 5.70
C ASN A 60 12.85 -3.94 4.76
N LEU A 61 13.84 -3.51 3.99
CA LEU A 61 14.69 -4.34 3.15
C LEU A 61 16.15 -4.26 3.69
N PRO A 62 17.04 -5.19 3.32
CA PRO A 62 18.45 -5.08 3.69
C PRO A 62 19.04 -3.74 3.22
N LEU A 63 19.48 -2.89 4.16
CA LEU A 63 20.09 -1.58 3.89
C LEU A 63 19.23 -0.62 3.02
N CYS A 64 17.91 -0.86 2.97
CA CYS A 64 16.97 -0.09 2.19
C CYS A 64 15.59 -0.08 2.88
N LYS A 65 14.88 1.03 2.77
CA LYS A 65 13.47 1.11 3.14
C LYS A 65 12.64 1.34 1.89
N MET A 66 11.52 0.66 1.81
CA MET A 66 10.52 0.85 0.77
C MET A 66 9.27 1.44 1.42
N LEU A 67 8.84 2.61 0.96
CA LEU A 67 7.67 3.31 1.44
C LEU A 67 6.56 3.23 0.40
N PHE A 68 5.40 2.72 0.79
CA PHE A 68 4.17 2.82 0.02
C PHE A 68 3.35 3.98 0.56
N VAL A 69 3.36 5.09 -0.19
CA VAL A 69 2.66 6.32 0.15
C VAL A 69 1.31 6.30 -0.55
N HIS A 70 0.25 6.56 0.22
CA HIS A 70 -1.11 6.64 -0.27
C HIS A 70 -1.69 8.00 0.08
N GLU A 71 -2.22 8.69 -0.92
CA GLU A 71 -2.86 10.00 -0.77
C GLU A 71 -4.28 9.93 -1.34
N LEU A 72 -5.21 10.53 -0.62
CA LEU A 72 -6.63 10.62 -0.94
C LEU A 72 -6.99 12.10 -0.97
N ASN A 73 -7.03 12.67 -2.16
CA ASN A 73 -7.34 14.06 -2.38
C ASN A 73 -8.83 14.19 -2.73
N LYS A 74 -9.61 14.83 -1.86
CA LYS A 74 -11.02 15.09 -2.16
C LYS A 74 -11.13 16.11 -3.30
N GLU A 75 -11.91 15.78 -4.31
CA GLU A 75 -12.19 16.66 -5.45
C GLU A 75 -13.70 16.96 -5.52
N GLU A 76 -14.11 17.87 -6.40
CA GLU A 76 -15.53 18.20 -6.60
C GLU A 76 -16.36 16.97 -6.97
N GLN A 77 -15.79 16.05 -7.76
CA GLN A 77 -16.41 14.81 -8.19
C GLN A 77 -15.61 13.59 -7.70
N GLY A 78 -15.72 13.30 -6.40
CA GLY A 78 -15.17 12.08 -5.81
C GLY A 78 -13.84 12.28 -5.10
N THR A 79 -12.93 11.31 -5.25
CA THR A 79 -11.63 11.33 -4.57
C THR A 79 -10.55 10.85 -5.52
N LYS A 80 -9.54 11.67 -5.73
CA LYS A 80 -8.33 11.31 -6.46
C LYS A 80 -7.39 10.57 -5.54
N VAL A 81 -7.11 9.32 -5.89
CA VAL A 81 -6.18 8.45 -5.15
C VAL A 81 -4.82 8.44 -5.86
N ILE A 82 -3.76 8.66 -5.10
CA ILE A 82 -2.37 8.61 -5.59
C ILE A 82 -1.61 7.61 -4.74
N ASN A 83 -1.03 6.59 -5.39
CA ASN A 83 -0.16 5.61 -4.76
C ASN A 83 1.25 5.78 -5.32
N GLN A 84 2.24 5.88 -4.43
CA GLN A 84 3.65 6.04 -4.80
C GLN A 84 4.51 5.05 -4.03
N VAL A 85 5.59 4.59 -4.67
CA VAL A 85 6.61 3.78 -4.01
C VAL A 85 7.94 4.49 -4.04
N ILE A 86 8.52 4.66 -2.85
CA ILE A 86 9.78 5.35 -2.65
C ILE A 86 10.78 4.37 -2.04
N PHE A 87 11.95 4.25 -2.66
CA PHE A 87 13.08 3.50 -2.11
C PHE A 87 14.09 4.48 -1.52
N THR A 88 14.50 4.23 -0.27
CA THR A 88 15.51 5.05 0.42
C THR A 88 16.59 4.16 1.03
N GLY A 89 17.80 4.68 1.19
CA GLY A 89 18.95 3.95 1.74
C GLY A 89 19.98 3.52 0.71
N LEU A 90 21.03 2.84 1.17
CA LEU A 90 22.22 2.54 0.38
C LEU A 90 21.92 1.65 -0.83
N LEU A 91 21.02 0.67 -0.67
CA LEU A 91 20.64 -0.26 -1.73
C LEU A 91 19.39 0.16 -2.51
N ALA A 92 18.90 1.39 -2.33
CA ALA A 92 17.76 1.91 -3.08
C ALA A 92 17.85 1.75 -4.61
N PRO A 93 18.97 2.07 -5.31
CA PRO A 93 19.05 1.88 -6.75
C PRO A 93 19.00 0.40 -7.17
N VAL A 94 19.52 -0.50 -6.32
CA VAL A 94 19.52 -1.94 -6.58
C VAL A 94 18.09 -2.48 -6.50
N PHE A 95 17.37 -2.20 -5.40
CA PHE A 95 15.98 -2.62 -5.24
C PHE A 95 15.06 -1.94 -6.25
N GLY A 96 15.26 -0.65 -6.54
CA GLY A 96 14.51 0.07 -7.57
C GLY A 96 14.61 -0.62 -8.94
N ARG A 97 15.80 -1.09 -9.33
CA ARG A 97 15.99 -1.83 -10.59
C ARG A 97 15.43 -3.26 -10.55
N MET A 98 15.52 -3.93 -9.41
CA MET A 98 15.13 -5.33 -9.26
C MET A 98 13.61 -5.51 -9.17
N ILE A 99 12.94 -4.72 -8.31
CA ILE A 99 11.52 -4.89 -8.01
C ILE A 99 10.66 -3.69 -8.41
N GLY A 100 11.25 -2.50 -8.60
CA GLY A 100 10.48 -1.28 -8.94
C GLY A 100 9.71 -1.39 -10.25
N ASN A 101 10.26 -2.05 -11.26
CA ASN A 101 9.55 -2.29 -12.53
C ASN A 101 8.33 -3.21 -12.38
N SER A 102 8.40 -4.20 -11.48
CA SER A 102 7.27 -5.09 -11.22
C SER A 102 6.15 -4.33 -10.53
N ILE A 103 6.51 -3.55 -9.50
CA ILE A 103 5.57 -2.71 -8.75
C ILE A 103 4.90 -1.68 -9.65
N ASN A 104 5.67 -0.98 -10.49
CA ASN A 104 5.11 0.02 -11.41
C ASN A 104 4.10 -0.58 -12.39
N LYS A 105 4.26 -1.84 -12.78
CA LYS A 105 3.32 -2.53 -13.67
C LYS A 105 2.04 -2.93 -12.95
N SER A 106 2.11 -3.25 -11.66
CA SER A 106 0.98 -3.79 -10.92
C SER A 106 0.17 -2.75 -10.14
N LEU A 107 0.77 -1.60 -9.79
CA LEU A 107 0.07 -0.48 -9.14
C LEU A 107 -1.21 -0.03 -9.87
N PRO A 108 -1.24 0.11 -11.21
CA PRO A 108 -2.47 0.47 -11.92
C PRO A 108 -3.59 -0.54 -11.75
N ASP A 109 -3.28 -1.83 -11.69
CA ASP A 109 -4.29 -2.88 -11.51
C ASP A 109 -4.83 -2.89 -10.08
N SER A 110 -3.97 -2.63 -9.08
CA SER A 110 -4.38 -2.41 -7.69
C SER A 110 -5.33 -1.22 -7.54
N LEU A 111 -5.01 -0.08 -8.16
CA LEU A 111 -5.87 1.12 -8.15
C LEU A 111 -7.19 0.90 -8.89
N ARG A 112 -7.18 0.11 -9.97
CA ARG A 112 -8.41 -0.26 -10.69
C ARG A 112 -9.31 -1.14 -9.83
N GLY A 113 -8.76 -2.17 -9.20
CA GLY A 113 -9.52 -3.04 -8.30
C GLY A 113 -10.07 -2.29 -7.10
N LEU A 114 -9.31 -1.35 -6.53
CA LEU A 114 -9.81 -0.44 -5.49
C LEU A 114 -10.99 0.39 -6.00
N LYS A 115 -10.87 1.01 -7.18
CA LYS A 115 -11.93 1.83 -7.78
C LYS A 115 -13.20 1.02 -8.00
N GLU A 116 -13.09 -0.16 -8.61
CA GLU A 116 -14.23 -1.06 -8.84
C GLU A 116 -14.88 -1.47 -7.51
N TYR A 117 -14.08 -1.87 -6.54
CA TYR A 117 -14.57 -2.26 -5.22
C TYR A 117 -15.38 -1.14 -4.54
N ILE A 118 -14.86 0.10 -4.51
CA ILE A 118 -15.56 1.21 -3.85
C ILE A 118 -16.76 1.75 -4.64
N GLU A 119 -16.78 1.59 -5.96
CA GLU A 119 -17.89 2.05 -6.80
C GLU A 119 -19.04 1.03 -6.84
N LEU A 120 -18.74 -0.26 -6.68
CA LEU A 120 -19.72 -1.35 -6.62
C LEU A 120 -20.35 -1.54 -5.23
N ASP A 121 -19.64 -1.17 -4.15
CA ASP A 121 -20.17 -1.20 -2.76
C ASP A 121 -21.11 -0.01 -2.44
N ASN A 122 -21.73 0.63 -3.45
CA ASN A 122 -22.73 1.70 -3.31
C ASN A 122 -24.18 1.19 -3.42
#